data_AF-G6YSI3-F1
#
_entry.id   AF-G6YSI3-F1
#
_cell.length_a   1.000
_cell.length_b   1.000
_cell.length_c   1.000
_cell.angle_alpha   90.00
_cell.angle_beta   90.00
_cell.angle_gamma   90.00
#
_symmetry.space_group_name_H-M   'P 1'
#
loop_
_entity.id
_entity.type
_entity.pdbx_description
1 polymer ?
#
loop_
_entity_poly.entity_id
_entity_poly.type
_entity_poly.pdbx_seq_one_letter_code
_entity_poly.pdbx_strand_id
1 'polypeptide(L)'
;MSETTDDKSTSAPPPAKKGFSGLHVFGIVLLTIVATAGIGYWWLSHYVFPDNFEPVTLNASEQDSLNSKLNTLGIDTQGGGSAGPLKPEPYSEEGASREVRFSERELNSMLANNTDLAQRLAVDLSDDLLSAVLLVPFEKGFPVLGGRTVRVNAGVELSFANGRPLVKLKGVSLMGVPIPNAWLGNLKNVDLVNEFGASPGFWQSFAAGVDYIQVQDGRLLVRLKE
;
A
#
# COMPACT_ATOMS: atom_id res chain seq x y z
N MET A 1 79.22 67.97 -19.93
CA MET A 1 77.82 67.64 -19.62
C MET A 1 77.52 66.35 -20.37
N SER A 2 77.71 65.15 -19.80
CA SER A 2 77.20 64.66 -18.51
C SER A 2 75.67 64.80 -18.51
N GLU A 3 74.84 63.76 -18.45
CA GLU A 3 74.92 62.50 -17.69
C GLU A 3 74.06 61.39 -18.33
N THR A 4 74.54 60.16 -18.13
CA THR A 4 73.87 58.87 -18.26
C THR A 4 72.76 58.71 -17.20
N THR A 5 71.94 57.65 -17.31
CA THR A 5 70.94 57.05 -16.38
C THR A 5 69.48 57.47 -16.61
N ASP A 6 68.48 56.59 -16.61
CA ASP A 6 68.41 55.15 -16.31
C ASP A 6 67.17 54.54 -17.00
N ASP A 7 67.33 53.33 -17.50
CA ASP A 7 66.25 52.47 -18.00
C ASP A 7 65.50 51.86 -16.81
N LYS A 8 64.26 52.27 -16.59
CA LYS A 8 63.39 51.70 -15.55
C LYS A 8 62.27 50.88 -16.19
N SER A 9 62.63 49.65 -16.54
CA SER A 9 61.68 48.59 -16.88
C SER A 9 60.74 48.36 -15.68
N THR A 10 59.53 48.92 -15.76
CA THR A 10 58.51 48.77 -14.71
C THR A 10 57.70 47.52 -15.03
N SER A 11 58.07 46.42 -14.38
CA SER A 11 57.28 45.19 -14.30
C SER A 11 55.86 45.52 -13.82
N ALA A 12 54.86 45.25 -14.65
CA ALA A 12 53.46 45.32 -14.25
C ALA A 12 53.18 44.33 -13.09
N PRO A 13 52.37 44.70 -12.08
CA PRO A 13 52.07 43.81 -10.96
C PRO A 13 51.22 42.62 -11.41
N PRO A 14 51.35 41.43 -10.78
CA PRO A 14 50.51 40.28 -11.11
C PRO A 14 49.03 40.59 -10.83
N PRO A 15 48.10 40.04 -11.63
CA PRO A 15 46.68 40.37 -11.51
C PRO A 15 46.16 39.93 -10.13
N ALA A 16 45.62 40.89 -9.38
CA ALA A 16 44.92 40.61 -8.13
C ALA A 16 43.73 39.68 -8.44
N LYS A 17 43.81 38.43 -7.98
CA LYS A 17 42.67 37.50 -8.06
C LYS A 17 41.55 38.07 -7.19
N LYS A 18 40.46 38.51 -7.81
CA LYS A 18 39.22 38.90 -7.12
C LYS A 18 38.74 37.68 -6.32
N GLY A 19 39.08 37.65 -5.04
CA GLY A 19 38.52 36.68 -4.10
C GLY A 19 37.00 36.86 -4.06
N PHE A 20 36.28 35.77 -4.13
CA PHE A 20 34.83 35.76 -3.96
C PHE A 20 34.50 36.43 -2.62
N SER A 21 33.81 37.57 -2.65
CA SER A 21 33.37 38.26 -1.43
C SER A 21 32.56 37.29 -0.58
N GLY A 22 32.74 37.28 0.75
CA GLY A 22 31.97 36.41 1.65
C GLY A 22 30.45 36.54 1.46
N LEU A 23 29.99 37.71 1.00
CA LEU A 23 28.59 37.96 0.65
C LEU A 23 28.13 37.17 -0.59
N HIS A 24 29.01 37.03 -1.58
CA HIS A 24 28.76 36.23 -2.79
C HIS A 24 28.73 34.73 -2.48
N VAL A 25 29.63 34.25 -1.62
CA VAL A 25 29.63 32.84 -1.17
C VAL A 25 28.36 32.55 -0.39
N PHE A 26 27.98 33.44 0.53
CA PHE A 26 26.73 33.32 1.28
C PHE A 26 25.50 33.29 0.35
N GLY A 27 25.46 34.14 -0.67
CA GLY A 27 24.38 34.15 -1.67
C GLY A 27 24.27 32.83 -2.45
N ILE A 28 25.40 32.24 -2.87
CA ILE A 28 25.41 30.95 -3.56
C ILE A 28 24.93 29.83 -2.64
N VAL A 29 25.43 29.78 -1.40
CA VAL A 29 25.01 28.76 -0.43
C VAL A 29 23.50 28.85 -0.18
N LEU A 30 22.97 30.05 0.06
CA LEU A 30 21.54 30.27 0.24
C LEU A 30 20.73 29.82 -0.99
N LEU A 31 21.18 30.19 -2.19
CA LEU A 31 20.53 29.81 -3.45
C LEU A 31 20.53 28.29 -3.64
N THR A 32 21.64 27.61 -3.34
CA THR A 32 21.71 26.14 -3.43
C THR A 32 20.80 25.45 -2.42
N ILE A 33 20.67 25.97 -1.19
CA ILE A 33 19.74 25.42 -0.19
C ILE A 33 18.30 25.60 -0.67
N VAL A 34 17.94 26.78 -1.16
CA VAL A 34 16.58 27.06 -1.68
C VAL A 34 16.29 26.23 -2.93
N ALA A 35 17.25 26.10 -3.85
CA ALA A 35 17.10 25.27 -5.03
C ALA A 35 16.93 23.79 -4.65
N THR A 36 17.72 23.29 -3.71
CA THR A 36 17.63 21.90 -3.24
C THR A 36 16.30 21.65 -2.52
N ALA A 37 15.87 22.56 -1.64
CA ALA A 37 14.59 22.47 -0.96
C ALA A 37 13.40 22.59 -1.93
N GLY A 38 13.49 23.48 -2.92
CA GLY A 38 12.46 23.67 -3.95
C GLY A 38 12.32 22.46 -4.87
N ILE A 39 13.44 21.91 -5.36
CA ILE A 39 13.44 20.69 -6.17
C ILE A 39 12.94 19.50 -5.34
N GLY A 40 13.38 19.37 -4.08
CA GLY A 40 12.91 18.34 -3.17
C GLY A 40 11.41 18.43 -2.91
N TYR A 41 10.88 19.64 -2.67
CA TYR A 41 9.45 19.88 -2.49
C TYR A 41 8.67 19.55 -3.76
N TRP A 42 9.14 20.01 -4.92
CA TRP A 42 8.50 19.75 -6.22
C TRP A 42 8.44 18.23 -6.50
N TRP A 43 9.55 17.52 -6.31
CA TRP A 43 9.62 16.07 -6.51
C TRP A 43 8.69 15.30 -5.55
N LEU A 44 8.72 15.61 -4.24
CA LEU A 44 7.79 15.01 -3.27
C LEU A 44 6.33 15.30 -3.64
N SER A 45 6.03 16.54 -4.01
CA SER A 45 4.66 16.96 -4.30
C SER A 45 4.08 16.30 -5.54
N HIS A 46 4.89 16.05 -6.57
CA HIS A 46 4.38 15.62 -7.87
C HIS A 46 4.46 14.10 -8.10
N TYR A 47 5.41 13.40 -7.49
CA TYR A 47 5.63 11.97 -7.73
C TYR A 47 5.38 11.06 -6.53
N VAL A 48 5.33 11.60 -5.31
CA VAL A 48 5.33 10.78 -4.09
C VAL A 48 3.95 10.70 -3.44
N PHE A 49 3.06 11.68 -3.64
CA PHE A 49 1.72 11.62 -3.06
C PHE A 49 0.71 10.97 -4.02
N PRO A 50 0.11 9.84 -3.61
CA PRO A 50 -0.88 9.15 -4.41
C PRO A 50 -2.23 9.87 -4.39
N ASP A 51 -2.93 9.86 -5.52
CA ASP A 51 -4.36 10.16 -5.56
C ASP A 51 -5.18 9.03 -4.89
N ASN A 52 -6.39 9.35 -4.45
CA ASN A 52 -7.33 8.39 -3.89
C ASN A 52 -7.81 7.39 -4.95
N PHE A 53 -8.18 6.18 -4.53
CA PHE A 53 -8.79 5.22 -5.45
C PHE A 53 -10.21 5.65 -5.84
N GLU A 54 -10.54 5.46 -7.10
CA GLU A 54 -11.93 5.53 -7.57
C GLU A 54 -12.65 4.25 -7.15
N PRO A 55 -13.81 4.33 -6.48
CA PRO A 55 -14.54 3.15 -6.03
C PRO A 55 -14.92 2.25 -7.21
N VAL A 56 -14.66 0.95 -7.07
CA VAL A 56 -15.06 -0.04 -8.09
C VAL A 56 -16.58 -0.13 -8.13
N THR A 57 -17.13 0.05 -9.33
CA THR A 57 -18.56 -0.14 -9.59
C THR A 57 -18.80 -1.47 -10.28
N LEU A 58 -19.78 -2.23 -9.77
CA LEU A 58 -20.26 -3.46 -10.40
C LEU A 58 -21.44 -3.13 -11.31
N ASN A 59 -21.60 -3.91 -12.39
CA ASN A 59 -22.85 -3.87 -13.15
C ASN A 59 -23.96 -4.62 -12.40
N ALA A 60 -25.20 -4.51 -12.88
CA ALA A 60 -26.36 -5.12 -12.21
C ALA A 60 -26.21 -6.64 -12.00
N SER A 61 -25.74 -7.37 -13.02
CA SER A 61 -25.59 -8.83 -12.95
C SER A 61 -24.49 -9.26 -11.98
N GLU A 62 -23.42 -8.50 -11.88
CA GLU A 62 -22.32 -8.76 -10.95
C GLU A 62 -22.73 -8.45 -9.51
N GLN A 63 -23.49 -7.37 -9.33
CA GLN A 63 -24.04 -7.00 -8.03
C GLN A 63 -25.01 -8.08 -7.51
N ASP A 64 -25.86 -8.64 -8.38
CA ASP A 64 -26.77 -9.73 -8.01
C ASP A 64 -26.02 -11.01 -7.62
N SER A 65 -24.93 -11.31 -8.34
CA SER A 65 -24.05 -12.44 -8.05
C SER A 65 -23.35 -12.27 -6.70
N LEU A 66 -22.85 -11.07 -6.43
CA LEU A 66 -22.23 -10.72 -5.15
C LEU A 66 -23.23 -10.77 -4.00
N ASN A 67 -24.41 -10.18 -4.17
CA ASN A 67 -25.46 -10.16 -3.15
C ASN A 67 -25.92 -11.58 -2.82
N SER A 68 -26.05 -12.45 -3.82
CA SER A 68 -26.36 -13.86 -3.60
C SER A 68 -25.28 -14.55 -2.74
N LYS A 69 -24.00 -14.30 -3.03
CA LYS A 69 -22.87 -14.83 -2.24
C LYS A 69 -22.87 -14.29 -0.81
N LEU A 70 -23.11 -12.99 -0.63
CA LEU A 70 -23.14 -12.35 0.68
C LEU A 70 -24.35 -12.80 1.52
N ASN A 71 -25.51 -12.98 0.90
CA ASN A 71 -26.70 -13.53 1.54
C ASN A 71 -26.48 -14.97 2.00
N THR A 72 -25.77 -15.81 1.22
CA THR A 72 -25.35 -17.15 1.67
C THR A 72 -24.44 -17.07 2.90
N LEU A 73 -23.65 -16.00 3.04
CA LEU A 73 -22.79 -15.75 4.21
C LEU A 73 -23.52 -15.02 5.35
N GLY A 74 -24.82 -14.76 5.23
CA GLY A 74 -25.63 -14.08 6.24
C GLY A 74 -25.42 -12.56 6.32
N ILE A 75 -24.78 -11.94 5.31
CA ILE A 75 -24.55 -10.50 5.25
C ILE A 75 -25.61 -9.86 4.34
N ASP A 76 -26.58 -9.18 4.94
CA ASP A 76 -27.56 -8.39 4.21
C ASP A 76 -26.93 -7.04 3.78
N THR A 77 -26.74 -6.87 2.48
CA THR A 77 -26.10 -5.69 1.90
C THR A 77 -27.09 -4.61 1.47
N GLN A 78 -28.39 -4.90 1.49
CA GLN A 78 -29.42 -3.89 1.26
C GLN A 78 -29.68 -3.13 2.57
N GLY A 79 -28.92 -2.06 2.77
CA GLY A 79 -29.18 -1.11 3.85
C GLY A 79 -30.65 -0.66 3.84
N GLY A 80 -31.41 -1.12 4.83
CA GLY A 80 -32.63 -0.50 5.34
C GLY A 80 -33.74 -0.22 4.32
N GLY A 81 -34.66 -1.18 4.15
CA GLY A 81 -36.04 -0.87 3.77
C GLY A 81 -36.56 -1.62 2.55
N SER A 82 -36.82 -2.92 2.72
CA SER A 82 -37.95 -3.62 2.05
C SER A 82 -38.02 -5.11 2.37
N ALA A 83 -37.09 -5.69 3.13
CA ALA A 83 -37.32 -6.99 3.74
C ALA A 83 -38.37 -6.82 4.85
N GLY A 84 -39.57 -7.35 4.62
CA GLY A 84 -40.54 -7.54 5.72
C GLY A 84 -39.89 -8.33 6.87
N PRO A 85 -40.52 -8.36 8.07
CA PRO A 85 -39.94 -9.04 9.22
C PRO A 85 -39.44 -10.45 8.84
N LEU A 86 -38.16 -10.71 9.10
CA LEU A 86 -37.50 -11.98 8.79
C LEU A 86 -38.37 -13.11 9.35
N LYS A 87 -38.83 -14.00 8.47
CA LYS A 87 -39.57 -15.19 8.89
C LYS A 87 -38.55 -16.19 9.44
N PRO A 88 -38.79 -16.78 10.62
CA PRO A 88 -37.93 -17.86 11.11
C PRO A 88 -37.94 -19.02 10.12
N GLU A 89 -36.79 -19.34 9.54
CA GLU A 89 -36.57 -20.54 8.75
C GLU A 89 -35.82 -21.57 9.60
N PRO A 90 -36.14 -22.87 9.49
CA PRO A 90 -35.39 -23.91 10.19
C PRO A 90 -33.95 -23.96 9.66
N TYR A 91 -32.98 -24.05 10.57
CA TYR A 91 -31.57 -24.20 10.22
C TYR A 91 -31.34 -25.52 9.49
N SER A 92 -30.65 -25.49 8.34
CA SER A 92 -30.17 -26.67 7.63
C SER A 92 -28.86 -26.36 6.90
N GLU A 93 -27.91 -27.29 6.99
CA GLU A 93 -26.69 -27.29 6.17
C GLU A 93 -26.78 -28.29 4.99
N GLU A 94 -27.89 -29.02 4.86
CA GLU A 94 -28.06 -30.03 3.82
C GLU A 94 -28.03 -29.38 2.42
N GLY A 95 -26.99 -29.70 1.64
CA GLY A 95 -26.78 -29.17 0.29
C GLY A 95 -26.07 -27.81 0.23
N ALA A 96 -25.63 -27.24 1.36
CA ALA A 96 -24.90 -25.98 1.37
C ALA A 96 -23.51 -26.13 0.70
N SER A 97 -23.19 -25.21 -0.23
CA SER A 97 -21.87 -25.17 -0.84
C SER A 97 -20.85 -24.62 0.17
N ARG A 98 -19.87 -25.45 0.54
CA ARG A 98 -18.70 -25.04 1.34
C ARG A 98 -17.62 -24.36 0.50
N GLU A 99 -17.88 -24.16 -0.79
CA GLU A 99 -16.96 -23.53 -1.74
C GLU A 99 -17.47 -22.15 -2.13
N VAL A 100 -16.61 -21.14 -1.95
CA VAL A 100 -16.88 -19.74 -2.22
C VAL A 100 -15.84 -19.21 -3.20
N ARG A 101 -16.32 -18.53 -4.24
CA ARG A 101 -15.49 -17.89 -5.26
C ARG A 101 -15.72 -16.39 -5.26
N PHE A 102 -14.66 -15.62 -5.14
CA PHE A 102 -14.70 -14.18 -5.31
C PHE A 102 -13.83 -13.75 -6.47
N SER A 103 -14.34 -12.86 -7.31
CA SER A 103 -13.50 -12.10 -8.23
C SER A 103 -12.84 -10.92 -7.50
N GLU A 104 -11.74 -10.43 -8.04
CA GLU A 104 -11.10 -9.21 -7.54
C GLU A 104 -12.07 -8.02 -7.50
N ARG A 105 -12.91 -7.88 -8.54
CA ARG A 105 -13.92 -6.82 -8.60
C ARG A 105 -14.96 -6.97 -7.50
N GLU A 106 -15.38 -8.18 -7.18
CA GLU A 106 -16.27 -8.45 -6.05
C GLU A 106 -15.59 -8.08 -4.71
N LEU A 107 -14.34 -8.47 -4.49
CA LEU A 107 -13.61 -8.08 -3.28
C LEU A 107 -13.49 -6.55 -3.15
N ASN A 108 -13.06 -5.87 -4.22
CA ASN A 108 -12.94 -4.42 -4.22
C ASN A 108 -14.30 -3.71 -4.06
N SER A 109 -15.39 -4.28 -4.55
CA SER A 109 -16.73 -3.73 -4.33
C SER A 109 -17.18 -3.85 -2.87
N MET A 110 -16.80 -4.94 -2.17
CA MET A 110 -17.06 -5.06 -0.73
C MET A 110 -16.31 -3.99 0.07
N LEU A 111 -15.08 -3.67 -0.36
CA LEU A 111 -14.31 -2.57 0.21
C LEU A 111 -14.95 -1.20 -0.12
N ALA A 112 -15.48 -1.05 -1.33
CA ALA A 112 -16.18 0.16 -1.77
C ALA A 112 -17.48 0.45 -1.00
N ASN A 113 -18.16 -0.59 -0.49
CA ASN A 113 -19.34 -0.42 0.36
C ASN A 113 -19.01 0.19 1.74
N ASN A 114 -17.74 0.20 2.16
CA ASN A 114 -17.30 0.88 3.38
C ASN A 114 -16.71 2.25 3.04
N THR A 115 -17.33 3.33 3.53
CA THR A 115 -16.92 4.72 3.20
C THR A 115 -15.48 5.05 3.53
N ASP A 116 -14.90 4.43 4.57
CA ASP A 116 -13.52 4.70 4.96
C ASP A 116 -12.50 3.93 4.11
N LEU A 117 -12.89 2.75 3.61
CA LEU A 117 -12.00 1.88 2.82
C LEU A 117 -12.13 2.13 1.32
N ALA A 118 -13.29 2.58 0.84
CA ALA A 118 -13.62 2.72 -0.58
C ALA A 118 -12.58 3.48 -1.41
N GLN A 119 -11.97 4.50 -0.80
CA GLN A 119 -10.98 5.35 -1.46
C GLN A 119 -9.55 5.07 -0.99
N ARG A 120 -9.37 4.17 -0.02
CA ARG A 120 -8.11 3.96 0.68
C ARG A 120 -7.52 2.57 0.48
N LEU A 121 -8.32 1.55 0.23
CA LEU A 121 -7.85 0.18 0.09
C LEU A 121 -8.30 -0.42 -1.24
N ALA A 122 -7.34 -0.95 -1.97
CA ALA A 122 -7.58 -1.74 -3.17
C ALA A 122 -6.81 -3.07 -3.07
N VAL A 123 -7.39 -4.11 -3.64
CA VAL A 123 -6.82 -5.47 -3.73
C VAL A 123 -6.64 -5.84 -5.19
N ASP A 124 -5.51 -6.49 -5.48
CA ASP A 124 -5.15 -7.06 -6.77
C ASP A 124 -4.82 -8.55 -6.55
N LEU A 125 -5.38 -9.42 -7.40
CA LEU A 125 -5.24 -10.86 -7.31
C LEU A 125 -4.46 -11.39 -8.51
N SER A 126 -3.29 -11.95 -8.27
CA SER A 126 -2.46 -12.64 -9.26
C SER A 126 -2.11 -14.04 -8.78
N ASP A 127 -1.55 -14.88 -9.64
CA ASP A 127 -1.29 -16.29 -9.35
C ASP A 127 -0.52 -16.49 -8.02
N ASP A 128 -1.21 -17.11 -7.04
CA ASP A 128 -0.81 -17.33 -5.65
C ASP A 128 -0.46 -16.05 -4.84
N LEU A 129 -0.76 -14.86 -5.35
CA LEU A 129 -0.40 -13.58 -4.73
C LEU A 129 -1.61 -12.66 -4.60
N LEU A 130 -1.92 -12.29 -3.36
CA LEU A 130 -2.81 -11.19 -3.03
C LEU A 130 -1.97 -9.94 -2.77
N SER A 131 -2.15 -8.92 -3.59
CA SER A 131 -1.56 -7.60 -3.41
C SER A 131 -2.60 -6.64 -2.85
N ALA A 132 -2.23 -5.84 -1.86
CA ALA A 132 -3.09 -4.82 -1.27
C ALA A 132 -2.36 -3.48 -1.26
N VAL A 133 -3.05 -2.44 -1.69
CA VAL A 133 -2.57 -1.05 -1.62
C VAL A 133 -3.45 -0.27 -0.67
N LEU A 134 -2.85 0.26 0.39
CA LEU A 134 -3.49 1.06 1.42
C LEU A 134 -2.98 2.50 1.38
N LEU A 135 -3.89 3.47 1.34
CA LEU A 135 -3.63 4.89 1.46
C LEU A 135 -3.92 5.35 2.89
N VAL A 136 -2.86 5.72 3.60
CA VAL A 136 -2.94 6.15 5.01
C VAL A 136 -2.82 7.67 5.09
N PRO A 137 -3.91 8.41 5.34
CA PRO A 137 -3.85 9.86 5.54
C PRO A 137 -3.30 10.19 6.93
N PHE A 138 -2.34 11.11 6.98
CA PHE A 138 -1.78 11.64 8.23
C PHE A 138 -2.44 12.96 8.59
N GLU A 139 -2.78 13.13 9.87
CA GLU A 139 -3.34 14.37 10.39
C GLU A 139 -2.37 15.55 10.23
N LYS A 140 -2.89 16.77 10.05
CA LYS A 140 -2.08 17.98 9.83
C LYS A 140 -1.04 18.25 10.93
N GLY A 141 -1.28 17.78 12.15
CA GLY A 141 -0.36 17.91 13.28
C GLY A 141 0.81 16.93 13.28
N PHE A 142 0.85 15.97 12.36
CA PHE A 142 1.90 14.95 12.34
C PHE A 142 3.25 15.54 11.87
N PRO A 143 4.36 15.32 12.60
CA PRO A 143 5.66 15.84 12.19
C PRO A 143 6.07 15.32 10.81
N VAL A 144 6.61 16.20 9.95
CA VAL A 144 7.13 15.90 8.60
C VAL A 144 6.07 15.47 7.57
N LEU A 145 5.09 14.65 7.94
CA LEU A 145 4.09 14.05 7.04
C LEU A 145 2.65 14.58 7.24
N GLY A 146 2.46 15.60 8.08
CA GLY A 146 1.13 16.10 8.40
C GLY A 146 0.35 16.60 7.18
N GLY A 147 -0.90 16.15 7.06
CA GLY A 147 -1.79 16.49 5.94
C GLY A 147 -1.43 15.80 4.63
N ARG A 148 -0.56 14.79 4.67
CA ARG A 148 -0.15 13.99 3.52
C ARG A 148 -0.74 12.59 3.60
N THR A 149 -0.89 11.96 2.44
CA THR A 149 -1.32 10.55 2.33
C THR A 149 -0.12 9.69 2.00
N VAL A 150 0.02 8.56 2.68
CA VAL A 150 1.10 7.61 2.45
C VAL A 150 0.59 6.33 1.81
N ARG A 151 1.20 5.93 0.69
CA ARG A 151 0.92 4.66 0.01
C ARG A 151 1.70 3.53 0.68
N VAL A 152 0.98 2.52 1.16
CA VAL A 152 1.53 1.25 1.65
C VAL A 152 1.12 0.17 0.68
N ASN A 153 2.07 -0.62 0.16
CA ASN A 153 1.76 -1.82 -0.61
C ASN A 153 2.19 -3.05 0.19
N ALA A 154 1.32 -4.05 0.28
CA ALA A 154 1.61 -5.35 0.88
C ALA A 154 1.35 -6.47 -0.12
N GLY A 155 2.22 -7.47 -0.13
CA GLY A 155 2.03 -8.69 -0.91
C GLY A 155 1.98 -9.90 0.02
N VAL A 156 0.91 -10.69 -0.10
CA VAL A 156 0.70 -11.91 0.67
C VAL A 156 0.55 -13.06 -0.31
N GLU A 157 1.45 -14.03 -0.20
CA GLU A 157 1.34 -15.29 -0.92
C GLU A 157 0.32 -16.17 -0.20
N LEU A 158 -0.68 -16.62 -0.95
CA LEU A 158 -1.78 -17.46 -0.47
C LEU A 158 -1.82 -18.72 -1.33
N SER A 159 -1.52 -19.86 -0.72
CA SER A 159 -1.53 -21.15 -1.40
C SER A 159 -1.97 -22.26 -0.45
N PHE A 160 -2.08 -23.48 -0.98
CA PHE A 160 -2.44 -24.66 -0.19
C PHE A 160 -1.49 -25.81 -0.52
N ALA A 161 -0.79 -26.32 0.50
CA ALA A 161 0.12 -27.45 0.33
C ALA A 161 0.16 -28.30 1.60
N ASN A 162 0.46 -29.59 1.44
CA ASN A 162 0.56 -30.55 2.55
C ASN A 162 -0.70 -30.58 3.45
N GLY A 163 -1.89 -30.40 2.86
CA GLY A 163 -3.17 -30.44 3.59
C GLY A 163 -3.42 -29.26 4.52
N ARG A 164 -2.69 -28.13 4.35
CA ARG A 164 -2.89 -26.92 5.13
C ARG A 164 -2.78 -25.65 4.26
N PRO A 165 -3.49 -24.57 4.63
CA PRO A 165 -3.27 -23.28 3.99
C PRO A 165 -1.88 -22.73 4.34
N LEU A 166 -1.24 -22.08 3.36
CA LEU A 166 0.00 -21.34 3.50
C LEU A 166 -0.28 -19.86 3.30
N VAL A 167 0.13 -19.05 4.26
CA VAL A 167 -0.05 -17.60 4.21
C VAL A 167 1.27 -16.94 4.50
N LYS A 168 1.94 -16.43 3.47
CA LYS A 168 3.30 -15.90 3.59
C LYS A 168 3.36 -14.43 3.22
N LEU A 169 3.85 -13.58 4.12
CA LEU A 169 4.05 -12.17 3.83
C LEU A 169 5.26 -12.00 2.89
N LYS A 170 5.04 -11.79 1.59
CA LYS A 170 6.12 -11.54 0.61
C LYS A 170 6.85 -10.24 0.89
N GLY A 171 6.14 -9.21 1.35
CA GLY A 171 6.75 -7.95 1.74
C GLY A 171 5.76 -6.81 1.93
N VAL A 172 6.28 -5.73 2.49
CA VAL A 172 5.60 -4.45 2.65
C VAL A 172 6.51 -3.36 2.09
N SER A 173 5.93 -2.38 1.40
CA SER A 173 6.64 -1.20 0.93
C SER A 173 5.88 0.06 1.29
N LEU A 174 6.63 1.13 1.53
CA LEU A 174 6.12 2.46 1.84
C LEU A 174 6.57 3.42 0.75
N MET A 175 5.63 4.06 0.06
CA MET A 175 5.92 4.93 -1.09
C MET A 175 6.81 4.26 -2.15
N GLY A 176 6.63 2.96 -2.35
CA GLY A 176 7.45 2.15 -3.27
C GLY A 176 8.81 1.72 -2.72
N VAL A 177 9.20 2.16 -1.51
CA VAL A 177 10.44 1.74 -0.85
C VAL A 177 10.16 0.50 0.03
N PRO A 178 10.79 -0.66 -0.23
CA PRO A 178 10.58 -1.86 0.57
C PRO A 178 11.02 -1.67 2.02
N ILE A 179 10.18 -2.09 2.98
CA ILE A 179 10.52 -2.04 4.39
C ILE A 179 11.50 -3.19 4.72
N PRO A 180 12.61 -2.93 5.44
CA PRO A 180 13.53 -3.98 5.86
C PRO A 180 12.87 -5.04 6.73
N ASN A 181 13.25 -6.31 6.54
CA ASN A 181 12.65 -7.42 7.30
C ASN A 181 12.82 -7.26 8.82
N ALA A 182 13.98 -6.76 9.26
CA ALA A 182 14.26 -6.53 10.67
C ALA A 182 13.28 -5.54 11.32
N TRP A 183 12.77 -4.56 10.55
CA TRP A 183 11.80 -3.58 11.05
C TRP A 183 10.38 -4.13 11.08
N LEU A 184 10.12 -5.16 10.27
CA LEU A 184 8.89 -5.94 10.27
C LEU A 184 8.93 -7.08 11.29
N GLY A 185 9.90 -7.11 12.21
CA GLY A 185 10.02 -8.19 13.20
C GLY A 185 10.38 -9.54 12.60
N ASN A 186 11.11 -9.56 11.49
CA ASN A 186 11.48 -10.75 10.72
C ASN A 186 10.31 -11.54 10.11
N LEU A 187 9.13 -10.93 9.94
CA LEU A 187 7.94 -11.58 9.39
C LEU A 187 7.93 -11.77 7.87
N LYS A 188 8.86 -11.14 7.13
CA LYS A 188 8.94 -11.27 5.68
C LYS A 188 9.34 -12.70 5.30
N ASN A 189 8.61 -13.28 4.37
CA ASN A 189 8.72 -14.65 3.89
C ASN A 189 8.45 -15.73 4.95
N VAL A 190 7.85 -15.37 6.08
CA VAL A 190 7.40 -16.32 7.11
C VAL A 190 5.99 -16.80 6.78
N ASP A 191 5.78 -18.11 6.83
CA ASP A 191 4.43 -18.70 6.76
C ASP A 191 3.73 -18.50 8.11
N LEU A 192 2.76 -17.59 8.15
CA LEU A 192 2.04 -17.18 9.36
C LEU A 192 1.21 -18.32 9.94
N VAL A 193 0.69 -19.22 9.09
CA VAL A 193 -0.04 -20.40 9.56
C VAL A 193 0.90 -21.37 10.26
N ASN A 194 2.09 -21.59 9.69
CA ASN A 194 3.09 -22.45 10.31
C ASN A 194 3.67 -21.86 11.60
N GLU A 195 3.98 -20.55 11.59
CA GLU A 195 4.61 -19.88 12.72
C GLU A 195 3.64 -19.71 13.90
N PHE A 196 2.39 -19.35 13.63
CA PHE A 196 1.43 -18.99 14.68
C PHE A 196 0.27 -19.97 14.86
N GLY A 197 0.06 -20.92 13.94
CA GLY A 197 -1.06 -21.86 13.99
C GLY A 197 -0.98 -22.93 15.09
N ALA A 198 0.20 -23.11 15.71
CA ALA A 198 0.35 -23.99 16.88
C ALA A 198 -0.15 -23.33 18.18
N SER A 199 -0.28 -22.01 18.19
CA SER A 199 -0.78 -21.26 19.35
C SER A 199 -2.30 -21.07 19.25
N PRO A 200 -3.04 -21.16 20.37
CA PRO A 200 -4.45 -20.82 20.40
C PRO A 200 -4.70 -19.42 19.86
N GLY A 201 -5.57 -19.30 18.86
CA GLY A 201 -5.92 -18.02 18.26
C GLY A 201 -6.37 -18.13 16.81
N PHE A 202 -6.38 -16.98 16.14
CA PHE A 202 -6.88 -16.84 14.77
C PHE A 202 -6.25 -17.84 13.79
N TRP A 203 -4.92 -17.97 13.78
CA TRP A 203 -4.22 -18.81 12.80
C TRP A 203 -4.50 -20.31 12.97
N GLN A 204 -4.70 -20.76 14.21
CA GLN A 204 -5.12 -22.14 14.48
C GLN A 204 -6.52 -22.41 13.94
N SER A 205 -7.48 -21.53 14.25
CA SER A 205 -8.87 -21.65 13.79
C SER A 205 -8.99 -21.53 12.27
N PHE A 206 -8.24 -20.60 11.67
CA PHE A 206 -8.18 -20.43 10.22
C PHE A 206 -7.64 -21.69 9.54
N ALA A 207 -6.52 -22.24 10.02
CA ALA A 207 -5.93 -23.45 9.45
C ALA A 207 -6.83 -24.68 9.62
N ALA A 208 -7.59 -24.76 10.72
CA ALA A 208 -8.55 -25.82 10.95
C ALA A 208 -9.80 -25.70 10.05
N GLY A 209 -10.26 -24.48 9.79
CA GLY A 209 -11.52 -24.21 9.05
C GLY A 209 -11.39 -24.10 7.53
N VAL A 210 -10.18 -24.09 6.97
CA VAL A 210 -9.96 -24.00 5.52
C VAL A 210 -9.46 -25.33 4.95
N ASP A 211 -10.25 -25.91 4.05
CA ASP A 211 -9.90 -27.13 3.30
C ASP A 211 -9.11 -26.84 2.02
N TYR A 212 -9.33 -25.66 1.42
CA TYR A 212 -8.58 -25.24 0.24
C TYR A 212 -8.59 -23.72 0.10
N ILE A 213 -7.47 -23.12 -0.30
CA ILE A 213 -7.40 -21.72 -0.68
C ILE A 213 -6.43 -21.56 -1.86
N GLN A 214 -6.86 -20.79 -2.86
CA GLN A 214 -6.01 -20.47 -4.01
C GLN A 214 -6.37 -19.09 -4.56
N VAL A 215 -5.32 -18.34 -4.92
CA VAL A 215 -5.45 -17.12 -5.72
C VAL A 215 -5.00 -17.44 -7.15
N GLN A 216 -5.83 -17.07 -8.11
CA GLN A 216 -5.54 -17.08 -9.54
C GLN A 216 -5.73 -15.67 -10.08
N ASP A 217 -5.24 -15.39 -11.27
CA ASP A 217 -5.47 -14.11 -11.96
C ASP A 217 -6.94 -13.63 -11.86
N GLY A 218 -7.14 -12.56 -11.09
CA GLY A 218 -8.42 -11.91 -10.80
C GLY A 218 -9.43 -12.71 -9.95
N ARG A 219 -9.06 -13.84 -9.34
CA ARG A 219 -10.00 -14.72 -8.60
C ARG A 219 -9.40 -15.34 -7.33
N LEU A 220 -10.22 -15.40 -6.29
CA LEU A 220 -9.97 -16.10 -5.04
C LEU A 220 -10.95 -17.26 -4.89
N LEU A 221 -10.44 -18.47 -4.70
CA LEU A 221 -11.21 -19.67 -4.37
C LEU A 221 -10.93 -20.07 -2.92
N VAL A 222 -11.99 -20.25 -2.13
CA VAL A 222 -11.89 -20.76 -0.76
C VAL A 222 -12.87 -21.93 -0.61
N ARG A 223 -12.39 -23.04 -0.06
CA ARG A 223 -13.22 -24.15 0.40
C ARG A 223 -13.08 -24.28 1.90
N LEU A 224 -14.22 -24.28 2.58
CA LEU A 224 -14.32 -24.40 4.02
C LEU A 224 -14.34 -25.87 4.43
N LYS A 225 -13.68 -26.17 5.54
CA LYS A 225 -13.69 -27.47 6.20
C LYS A 225 -14.94 -27.59 7.08
N GLU A 226 -15.33 -28.83 7.40
CA GLU A 226 -16.35 -29.14 8.40
C GLU A 226 -15.80 -29.06 9.83
#